data_AF-A0A951GFW0-F1
#
_entry.id   AF-A0A951GFW0-F1
#
_cell.length_a   1.000
_cell.length_b   1.000
_cell.length_c   1.000
_cell.angle_alpha   90.00
_cell.angle_beta   90.00
_cell.angle_gamma   90.00
#
_symmetry.space_group_name_H-M   'P 1'
#
loop_
_entity.id
_entity.type
_entity.pdbx_description
1 polymer ?
#
loop_
_entity_poly.entity_id
_entity_poly.type
_entity_poly.pdbx_seq_one_letter_code
_entity_poly.pdbx_strand_id
1 'polypeptide(L)'
;SIFVFDTADLCIAHLGHLHHTLTQSHLADLGPIDVVMAPIDGVWTLNQDEMIEVLGQIKPKIIIPMHIFTGATLDKFLTKIAGLYAVRHAEGRTIVLTRSGLPERAEILVIPGIRAWLLAAWNFDRLASIPDSERCGSGAI
;
A
#
# COMPACT_ATOMS: atom_id res chain seq x y z
N SER A 1 -9.97 9.43 -5.46
CA SER A 1 -8.85 10.25 -4.97
C SER A 1 -7.71 9.36 -4.57
N ILE A 2 -6.52 9.71 -5.02
CA ILE A 2 -5.26 9.08 -4.65
C ILE A 2 -4.43 10.14 -3.94
N PHE A 3 -3.79 9.78 -2.83
CA PHE A 3 -2.89 10.69 -2.12
C PHE A 3 -1.49 10.14 -2.19
N VAL A 4 -0.53 10.98 -2.53
CA VAL A 4 0.88 10.61 -2.59
C VAL A 4 1.65 11.42 -1.57
N PHE A 5 2.47 10.71 -0.80
CA PHE A 5 3.37 11.27 0.19
C PHE A 5 4.80 11.00 -0.28
N ASP A 6 5.59 12.07 -0.42
CA ASP A 6 7.04 11.98 -0.56
C ASP A 6 7.65 12.25 0.82
N THR A 7 8.26 11.24 1.42
CA THR A 7 8.87 11.38 2.74
C THR A 7 9.88 10.27 2.97
N ALA A 8 10.93 10.57 3.73
CA ALA A 8 11.97 9.59 4.04
C ALA A 8 12.58 8.91 2.80
N ASP A 9 12.67 9.66 1.71
CA ASP A 9 13.12 9.19 0.40
C ASP A 9 12.26 8.05 -0.16
N LEU A 10 10.99 7.97 0.21
CA LEU A 10 10.01 6.99 -0.24
C LEU A 10 8.79 7.68 -0.84
N CYS A 11 8.33 7.15 -1.96
CA CYS A 11 7.06 7.55 -2.57
C CYS A 11 5.95 6.60 -2.10
N ILE A 12 5.00 7.10 -1.31
CA ILE A 12 3.93 6.30 -0.72
C ILE A 12 2.59 6.76 -1.28
N ALA A 13 1.85 5.87 -1.95
CA ALA A 13 0.52 6.15 -2.47
C ALA A 13 -0.57 5.50 -1.61
N HIS A 14 -1.57 6.29 -1.21
CA HIS A 14 -2.81 5.82 -0.60
C HIS A 14 -3.94 5.92 -1.62
N LEU A 15 -4.43 4.77 -2.11
CA LEU A 15 -5.42 4.74 -3.20
C LEU A 15 -6.85 5.13 -2.77
N GLY A 16 -7.06 5.44 -1.49
CA GLY A 16 -8.33 5.99 -1.01
C GLY A 16 -9.51 5.07 -1.31
N HIS A 17 -10.61 5.66 -1.79
CA HIS A 17 -11.77 4.95 -2.33
C HIS A 17 -11.71 5.00 -3.85
N LEU A 18 -10.76 4.28 -4.46
CA LEU A 18 -10.62 4.25 -5.92
C LEU A 18 -11.79 3.48 -6.53
N HIS A 19 -12.47 4.08 -7.50
CA HIS A 19 -13.65 3.49 -8.20
C HIS A 19 -13.44 3.32 -9.71
N HIS A 20 -12.27 3.68 -10.22
CA HIS A 20 -11.93 3.57 -11.64
C HIS A 20 -10.47 3.15 -11.79
N THR A 21 -10.13 2.45 -12.86
CA THR A 21 -8.75 2.13 -13.21
C THR A 21 -7.95 3.39 -13.56
N LEU A 22 -6.63 3.27 -13.63
CA LEU A 22 -5.76 4.41 -13.92
C LEU A 22 -5.56 4.57 -15.43
N THR A 23 -5.65 5.82 -15.90
CA THR A 23 -5.24 6.17 -17.26
C THR A 23 -3.73 6.41 -17.29
N GLN A 24 -3.14 6.47 -18.48
CA GLN A 24 -1.73 6.83 -18.61
C GLN A 24 -1.42 8.23 -18.07
N SER A 25 -2.38 9.16 -18.14
CA SER A 25 -2.21 10.49 -17.52
C SER A 25 -2.13 10.37 -16.00
N HIS A 26 -3.05 9.62 -15.38
CA HIS A 26 -3.01 9.42 -13.93
C HIS A 26 -1.68 8.78 -13.48
N LEU A 27 -1.17 7.81 -14.25
CA LEU A 27 0.11 7.16 -13.94
C LEU A 27 1.30 8.12 -14.10
N ALA A 28 1.27 8.99 -15.11
CA ALA A 28 2.29 10.03 -15.30
C ALA A 28 2.28 11.04 -14.14
N ASP A 29 1.10 11.45 -13.69
CA ASP A 29 0.93 12.38 -12.56
C ASP A 29 1.35 11.73 -11.23
N LEU A 30 1.06 10.44 -11.05
CA LEU A 30 1.44 9.67 -9.87
C LEU A 30 2.97 9.56 -9.72
N GLY A 31 3.66 9.35 -10.84
CA GLY A 31 5.10 9.08 -10.86
C GLY A 31 5.45 7.72 -10.23
N PRO A 32 6.73 7.51 -9.88
CA PRO A 32 7.17 6.27 -9.27
C PRO A 32 6.62 6.13 -7.84
N ILE A 33 6.05 4.97 -7.52
CA ILE A 33 5.55 4.63 -6.18
C ILE A 33 6.33 3.44 -5.63
N ASP A 34 6.89 3.60 -4.43
CA ASP A 34 7.62 2.54 -3.74
C ASP A 34 6.65 1.67 -2.92
N VAL A 35 5.70 2.31 -2.23
CA VAL A 35 4.73 1.65 -1.34
C VAL A 35 3.32 2.09 -1.71
N VAL A 36 2.40 1.13 -1.88
CA VAL A 36 0.98 1.44 -2.11
C VAL A 36 0.10 0.86 -1.03
N MET A 37 -0.87 1.64 -0.56
CA MET A 37 -1.97 1.19 0.28
C MET A 37 -3.22 1.05 -0.59
N ALA A 38 -3.66 -0.19 -0.79
CA ALA A 38 -4.67 -0.54 -1.79
C ALA A 38 -5.94 -1.09 -1.15
N PRO A 39 -7.13 -0.52 -1.40
CA PRO A 39 -8.37 -1.05 -0.85
C PRO A 39 -8.72 -2.36 -1.57
N ILE A 40 -9.05 -3.39 -0.79
CA ILE A 40 -9.35 -4.72 -1.33
C ILE A 40 -10.74 -5.23 -0.96
N ASP A 41 -11.64 -4.35 -0.52
CA ASP A 41 -12.98 -4.75 -0.13
C ASP A 41 -13.81 -5.28 -1.30
N GLY A 42 -13.62 -4.72 -2.50
CA GLY A 42 -14.27 -5.16 -3.73
C GLY A 42 -15.78 -4.92 -3.81
N VAL A 43 -16.33 -4.10 -2.91
CA VAL A 43 -17.77 -3.78 -2.83
C VAL A 43 -18.00 -2.28 -2.82
N TRP A 44 -17.24 -1.56 -2.00
CA TRP A 44 -17.30 -0.11 -1.83
C TRP A 44 -16.22 0.61 -2.63
N THR A 45 -15.20 -0.10 -3.11
CA THR A 45 -14.18 0.42 -4.04
C THR A 45 -14.19 -0.38 -5.34
N LEU A 46 -13.15 -0.23 -6.17
CA LEU A 46 -12.85 -1.13 -7.28
C LEU A 46 -12.93 -2.59 -6.86
N ASN A 47 -13.38 -3.44 -7.79
CA ASN A 47 -13.36 -4.86 -7.56
C ASN A 47 -11.90 -5.36 -7.49
N GLN A 48 -11.69 -6.54 -6.90
CA GLN A 48 -10.33 -7.05 -6.66
C GLN A 48 -9.54 -7.33 -7.95
N ASP A 49 -10.20 -7.68 -9.06
CA ASP A 49 -9.52 -7.96 -10.33
C ASP A 49 -9.02 -6.66 -10.97
N GLU A 50 -9.85 -5.61 -10.97
CA GLU A 50 -9.45 -4.28 -11.42
C GLU A 50 -8.37 -3.66 -10.52
N MET A 51 -8.44 -3.89 -9.20
CA MET A 51 -7.39 -3.45 -8.28
C MET A 51 -6.05 -4.14 -8.58
N ILE A 52 -6.07 -5.44 -8.91
CA ILE A 52 -4.87 -6.17 -9.33
C ILE A 52 -4.28 -5.56 -10.61
N GLU A 53 -5.12 -5.16 -11.57
CA GLU A 53 -4.66 -4.44 -12.77
C GLU A 53 -3.98 -3.11 -12.41
N VAL A 54 -4.63 -2.30 -11.56
CA VAL A 54 -4.07 -1.01 -11.09
C VAL A 54 -2.72 -1.23 -10.40
N LEU A 55 -2.59 -2.26 -9.54
CA LEU A 55 -1.32 -2.60 -8.90
C LEU A 55 -0.24 -2.99 -9.93
N GLY A 56 -0.61 -3.72 -10.98
CA GLY A 56 0.28 -4.07 -12.09
C GLY A 56 0.71 -2.87 -12.95
N GLN A 57 -0.11 -1.82 -13.01
CA GLN A 57 0.23 -0.55 -13.67
C GLN A 57 1.19 0.29 -12.82
N ILE A 58 0.91 0.42 -11.52
CA ILE A 58 1.73 1.20 -10.56
C ILE A 58 3.10 0.56 -10.33
N LYS A 59 3.18 -0.79 -10.30
CA LYS A 59 4.41 -1.57 -10.07
C LYS A 59 5.17 -1.18 -8.78
N PRO A 60 4.49 -1.13 -7.62
CA PRO A 60 5.13 -0.80 -6.35
C PRO A 60 6.09 -1.90 -5.88
N LYS A 61 6.98 -1.57 -4.95
CA LYS A 61 7.82 -2.56 -4.25
C LYS A 61 7.07 -3.23 -3.10
N ILE A 62 6.19 -2.50 -2.42
CA ILE A 62 5.36 -3.03 -1.34
C ILE A 62 3.89 -2.69 -1.57
N ILE A 63 3.03 -3.68 -1.44
CA ILE A 63 1.57 -3.55 -1.48
C ILE A 63 1.03 -3.82 -0.08
N ILE A 64 0.39 -2.83 0.53
CA ILE A 64 -0.28 -2.96 1.82
C ILE A 64 -1.79 -3.01 1.56
N PRO A 65 -2.44 -4.19 1.68
CA PRO A 65 -3.88 -4.29 1.51
C PRO A 65 -4.60 -3.58 2.67
N MET A 66 -5.61 -2.78 2.34
CA MET A 66 -6.49 -2.09 3.29
C MET A 66 -7.96 -2.42 3.05
N HIS A 67 -8.86 -1.83 3.84
CA HIS A 67 -10.30 -2.12 3.83
C HIS A 67 -10.62 -3.61 4.06
N ILE A 68 -9.84 -4.25 4.94
CA ILE A 68 -10.03 -5.64 5.32
C ILE A 68 -11.12 -5.71 6.40
N PHE A 69 -12.36 -5.92 6.00
CA PHE A 69 -13.49 -6.04 6.94
C PHE A 69 -13.57 -7.44 7.58
N THR A 70 -13.10 -8.46 6.85
CA THR A 70 -13.09 -9.86 7.31
C THR A 70 -11.85 -10.59 6.81
N GLY A 71 -11.46 -11.68 7.47
CA GLY A 71 -10.42 -12.58 6.98
C GLY A 71 -10.71 -13.11 5.57
N ALA A 72 -11.98 -13.46 5.30
CA ALA A 72 -12.41 -13.93 3.98
C ALA A 72 -12.16 -12.91 2.85
N THR A 73 -12.27 -11.61 3.12
CA THR A 73 -11.94 -10.55 2.16
C THR A 73 -10.47 -10.61 1.75
N LEU A 74 -9.59 -10.74 2.74
CA LEU A 74 -8.15 -10.87 2.52
C LEU A 74 -7.82 -12.17 1.81
N ASP A 75 -8.36 -13.31 2.26
CA ASP A 75 -8.10 -14.63 1.68
C ASP A 75 -8.50 -14.66 0.20
N LYS A 76 -9.66 -14.09 -0.14
CA LYS A 76 -10.12 -13.95 -1.52
C LYS A 76 -9.16 -13.13 -2.38
N PHE A 77 -8.68 -11.99 -1.86
CA PHE A 77 -7.72 -11.15 -2.57
C PHE A 77 -6.39 -11.88 -2.79
N LEU A 78 -5.84 -12.50 -1.73
CA LEU A 78 -4.59 -13.26 -1.79
C LEU A 78 -4.68 -14.44 -2.75
N THR A 79 -5.84 -15.09 -2.82
CA THR A 79 -6.09 -16.19 -3.78
C THR A 79 -6.06 -15.68 -5.22
N LYS A 80 -6.69 -14.54 -5.51
CA LYS A 80 -6.74 -13.97 -6.86
C LYS A 80 -5.37 -13.50 -7.36
N ILE A 81 -4.56 -12.96 -6.46
CA ILE A 81 -3.25 -12.38 -6.79
C ILE A 81 -2.09 -13.38 -6.62
N ALA A 82 -2.41 -14.63 -6.25
CA ALA A 82 -1.44 -15.67 -5.98
C ALA A 82 -0.50 -15.89 -7.18
N GLY A 83 0.80 -16.04 -6.90
CA GLY A 83 1.82 -16.25 -7.92
C GLY A 83 2.35 -14.97 -8.59
N LEU A 84 1.69 -13.82 -8.41
CA LEU A 84 2.19 -12.53 -8.90
C LEU A 84 3.17 -11.87 -7.93
N TYR A 85 2.89 -11.97 -6.63
CA TYR A 85 3.67 -11.35 -5.56
C TYR A 85 3.93 -12.33 -4.42
N ALA A 86 5.08 -12.19 -3.76
CA ALA A 86 5.31 -12.85 -2.48
C ALA A 86 4.41 -12.24 -1.40
N VAL A 87 4.01 -13.03 -0.41
CA VAL A 87 3.20 -12.55 0.72
C VAL A 87 4.03 -12.61 1.99
N ARG A 88 4.16 -11.47 2.67
CA ARG A 88 4.80 -11.35 3.98
C ARG A 88 3.78 -10.86 5.00
N HIS A 89 3.74 -11.53 6.14
CA HIS A 89 2.95 -11.09 7.28
C HIS A 89 3.86 -10.33 8.25
N ALA A 90 3.46 -9.12 8.64
CA ALA A 90 4.17 -8.36 9.65
C ALA A 90 3.96 -8.98 11.04
N GLU A 91 5.00 -8.97 11.87
CA GLU A 91 4.93 -9.47 13.25
C GLU A 91 4.11 -8.55 14.17
N GLY A 92 4.04 -7.27 13.84
CA GLY A 92 3.40 -6.24 14.65
C GLY A 92 2.50 -5.32 13.84
N ARG A 93 1.85 -4.41 14.56
CA ARG A 93 0.88 -3.43 14.00
C ARG A 93 1.55 -2.20 13.37
N THR A 94 2.87 -2.15 13.45
CA THR A 94 3.71 -1.08 12.96
C THR A 94 4.85 -1.72 12.18
N ILE A 95 5.19 -1.11 11.06
CA ILE A 95 6.33 -1.48 10.23
C ILE A 95 7.22 -0.25 10.07
N VAL A 96 8.52 -0.47 10.02
CA VAL A 96 9.49 0.57 9.66
C VAL A 96 9.98 0.23 8.27
N LEU A 97 9.84 1.18 7.35
CA LEU A 97 10.31 1.05 5.98
C LEU A 97 11.40 2.09 5.73
N THR A 98 12.40 1.69 4.98
CA THR A 98 13.47 2.56 4.49
C THR A 98 13.74 2.21 3.04
N ARG A 99 14.28 3.15 2.24
CA ARG A 99 14.61 2.88 0.84
C ARG A 99 15.54 1.68 0.68
N SER A 100 16.56 1.57 1.54
CA SER A 100 17.51 0.44 1.50
C SER A 100 16.91 -0.89 1.98
N GLY A 101 15.78 -0.85 2.71
CA GLY A 101 15.07 -2.01 3.21
C GLY A 101 13.93 -2.49 2.32
N LEU A 102 13.68 -1.82 1.18
CA LEU A 102 12.68 -2.27 0.22
C LEU A 102 13.10 -3.61 -0.42
N PRO A 103 12.14 -4.52 -0.68
CA PRO A 103 12.47 -5.80 -1.27
C PRO A 103 12.88 -5.64 -2.74
N GLU A 104 13.76 -6.52 -3.22
CA GLU A 104 14.18 -6.53 -4.63
C GLU A 104 12.99 -6.81 -5.55
N ARG A 105 12.16 -7.79 -5.15
CA ARG A 105 10.92 -8.18 -5.83
C ARG A 105 9.71 -7.66 -5.06
N ALA A 106 8.69 -7.23 -5.79
CA ALA A 106 7.48 -6.70 -5.19
C ALA A 106 6.79 -7.76 -4.30
N GLU A 107 6.30 -7.32 -3.14
CA GLU A 107 5.61 -8.18 -2.17
C GLU A 107 4.34 -7.53 -1.63
N ILE A 108 3.42 -8.37 -1.16
CA ILE A 108 2.25 -7.98 -0.38
C ILE A 108 2.61 -8.08 1.09
N LEU A 109 2.51 -6.96 1.80
CA LEU A 109 2.77 -6.87 3.23
C LEU A 109 1.46 -6.78 4.00
N VAL A 110 1.06 -7.90 4.59
CA VAL A 110 -0.15 -7.99 5.43
C VAL A 110 0.20 -7.53 6.85
N ILE A 111 -0.39 -6.41 7.26
CA ILE A 111 -0.24 -5.89 8.63
C ILE A 111 -1.42 -6.39 9.49
N PRO A 112 -1.18 -6.96 10.68
CA PRO A 112 -2.25 -7.38 11.58
C PRO A 112 -3.13 -6.19 12.01
N GLY A 113 -4.44 -6.29 11.73
CA GLY A 113 -5.45 -5.28 12.03
C GLY A 113 -5.85 -5.19 13.51
N ILE A 114 -6.64 -4.17 13.90
CA ILE A 114 -7.25 -4.09 15.24
C ILE A 114 -8.37 -5.12 15.33
N ARG A 115 -8.09 -6.26 15.96
CA ARG A 115 -9.09 -6.90 16.81
C ARG A 115 -8.66 -6.70 18.25
N ALA A 116 -9.52 -6.04 19.02
CA ALA A 116 -9.42 -5.89 20.46
C ALA A 116 -9.25 -7.27 21.09
N TRP A 117 -8.06 -7.57 21.63
CA TRP A 117 -7.80 -8.30 22.87
C TRP A 117 -6.27 -8.38 23.01
N LEU A 118 -5.79 -7.89 24.15
CA LEU A 118 -4.42 -7.88 24.68
C LEU A 118 -3.45 -6.79 24.19
N LEU A 119 -3.36 -5.79 25.08
CA LEU A 119 -2.33 -4.79 25.32
C LEU A 119 -0.90 -5.21 24.94
N ALA A 120 -0.21 -4.37 24.17
CA ALA A 120 1.19 -4.03 24.44
C ALA A 120 1.63 -2.78 23.66
N ALA A 121 2.07 -1.78 24.45
CA ALA A 121 3.11 -0.79 24.21
C ALA A 121 3.16 -0.04 22.87
N TRP A 122 2.69 1.20 22.96
CA TRP A 122 3.11 2.31 22.09
C TRP A 122 4.54 2.73 22.46
N ASN A 123 5.40 2.94 21.47
CA ASN A 123 6.56 3.81 21.62
C ASN A 123 6.68 4.66 20.35
N PHE A 124 6.30 5.93 20.45
CA PHE A 124 6.44 6.93 19.40
C PHE A 124 7.73 7.69 19.71
N ASP A 125 8.84 7.31 19.07
CA ASP A 125 10.07 8.11 19.08
C ASP A 125 10.99 7.72 17.92
N ARG A 126 10.73 8.33 16.75
CA ARG A 126 11.73 8.94 15.85
C ARG A 126 11.07 9.32 14.53
N LEU A 127 10.80 10.60 14.37
CA LEU A 127 10.78 11.25 13.06
C LEU A 127 11.99 12.17 13.03
N ALA A 128 13.06 11.74 12.37
CA ALA A 128 14.07 12.67 11.92
C ALA A 128 13.45 13.49 10.78
N SER A 129 13.62 14.80 10.81
CA SER A 129 13.31 15.67 9.68
C SER A 129 14.18 15.27 8.50
N ILE A 130 13.56 14.74 7.45
CA ILE A 130 14.22 14.33 6.21
C ILE A 130 13.83 15.36 5.15
N PRO A 131 14.78 15.93 4.40
CA PRO A 131 14.47 16.92 3.38
C PRO A 131 13.56 16.32 2.31
N ASP A 132 12.56 17.09 1.90
CA ASP A 132 11.64 16.74 0.81
C ASP A 132 12.44 16.56 -0.48
N SER A 133 12.38 15.37 -1.07
CA SER A 133 12.74 15.16 -2.47
C SER A 133 11.48 15.28 -3.31
N GLU A 134 11.55 15.86 -4.51
CA GLU A 134 10.43 15.85 -5.47
C GLU A 134 10.55 14.61 -6.37
N ARG A 135 10.36 13.38 -5.85
CA ARG A 135 10.47 12.15 -6.66
C ARG A 135 9.15 11.72 -7.30
N CYS A 136 8.04 11.98 -6.62
CA CYS A 136 6.69 11.61 -7.08
C CYS A 136 5.76 12.82 -7.10
N GLY A 137 4.60 12.66 -7.74
CA GLY A 137 3.58 13.71 -7.74
C GLY A 137 3.01 13.88 -6.35
N SER A 138 3.59 14.78 -5.55
CA SER A 138 3.15 15.05 -4.18
C SER A 138 1.76 15.72 -4.17
N GLY A 139 0.84 15.20 -3.35
CA GLY A 139 -0.51 15.75 -3.20
C GLY A 139 -1.64 14.79 -3.57
N ALA A 140 -2.83 15.36 -3.82
CA ALA A 140 -4.03 14.61 -4.18
C ALA A 140 -4.22 14.58 -5.71
N ILE A 141 -4.48 13.39 -6.24
CA ILE A 141 -4.78 13.09 -7.64
C ILE A 141 -6.23 12.61 -7.75
#